data_AF-A0A4Y7RZD6-F1
#
_entry.id   AF-A0A4Y7RZD6-F1
#
_cell.length_a   1.000
_cell.length_b   1.000
_cell.length_c   1.000
_cell.angle_alpha   90.00
_cell.angle_beta   90.00
_cell.angle_gamma   90.00
#
_symmetry.space_group_name_H-M   'P 1'
#
loop_
_entity.id
_entity.type
_entity.pdbx_description
1 polymer ?
#
loop_
_entity_poly.entity_id
_entity_poly.type
_entity_poly.pdbx_seq_one_letter_code
_entity_poly.pdbx_strand_id
1 'polypeptide(L)'
;MRPRTMAPVLPTELIELIVESLGDQERISSLLSLCSTARWFVNCSQRHIFRKVTLHHPVSRAKPGTLRVHLDGYRKAILFAKTVKRRPDLALYVEQLVYWMPSDAMWKTREDFPIVLEALERMSNVSTLTTGFDQYILVPPRPQSGQSIAAWYTTIASLIQRPTVTRLILRNLFLLPLDILTKAPQLQTLEAYSTQLESSPSSATGLQLKTLTLDGPYSIFVGRDAENSCHLLGLPTLVDLGISVGCPRLDDRRLYPLRLCRTLRSLTVHYIDDIFTPTMRCPLDELNPSSFLTLTHLTIKITHKITALGNSLYINPRIYLPACGALRQLSKLKTMVLHIYFGPYSRAELRLLGRTSYRLGDYNPSQRADMYDVVSDRSTFPVLREFLVNIHIRSQVLPGDEWARGMADNFCRGFKAAIEPIMIDHVVDLGARGSPIQFVLNID
;
A
#
# COMPACT_ATOMS: atom_id res chain seq x y z
N MET A 1 62.32 2.48 -28.21
CA MET A 1 61.21 2.34 -27.24
C MET A 1 60.30 3.55 -27.40
N ARG A 2 59.03 3.38 -27.80
CA ARG A 2 58.08 4.50 -27.86
C ARG A 2 57.48 4.72 -26.47
N PRO A 3 57.41 5.96 -25.97
CA PRO A 3 56.76 6.26 -24.69
C PRO A 3 55.28 5.86 -24.79
N ARG A 4 54.82 5.03 -23.84
CA ARG A 4 53.39 4.76 -23.64
C ARG A 4 52.76 6.06 -23.16
N THR A 5 52.05 6.77 -24.02
CA THR A 5 51.13 7.83 -23.63
C THR A 5 50.08 7.21 -22.69
N MET A 6 50.04 7.64 -21.43
CA MET A 6 48.99 7.24 -20.51
C MET A 6 47.65 7.70 -21.09
N ALA A 7 46.71 6.78 -21.26
CA ALA A 7 45.35 7.12 -21.64
C ALA A 7 44.77 8.07 -20.57
N PRO A 8 44.04 9.12 -20.97
CA PRO A 8 43.42 10.03 -20.02
C PRO A 8 42.48 9.23 -19.10
N VAL A 9 42.72 9.31 -17.80
CA VAL A 9 41.88 8.67 -16.78
C VAL A 9 40.78 9.66 -16.42
N LEU A 10 39.53 9.25 -16.62
CA LEU A 10 38.38 10.01 -16.14
C LEU A 10 38.41 10.08 -14.60
N PRO A 11 38.20 11.26 -13.99
CA PRO A 11 37.99 11.39 -12.55
C PRO A 11 36.88 10.47 -12.05
N THR A 12 37.09 9.86 -10.87
CA THR A 12 36.14 8.93 -10.25
C THR A 12 34.78 9.57 -10.03
N GLU A 13 34.75 10.86 -9.70
CA GLU A 13 33.54 11.64 -9.47
C GLU A 13 32.67 11.73 -10.74
N LEU A 14 33.30 11.85 -11.91
CA LEU A 14 32.57 11.84 -13.19
C LEU A 14 32.04 10.45 -13.52
N ILE A 15 32.78 9.40 -13.18
CA ILE A 15 32.33 8.01 -13.35
C ILE A 15 31.11 7.75 -12.47
N GLU A 16 31.17 8.14 -11.20
CA GLU A 16 30.07 8.01 -10.25
C GLU A 16 28.84 8.78 -10.74
N LEU A 17 29.01 10.02 -11.21
CA LEU A 17 27.90 10.84 -11.72
C LEU A 17 27.25 10.25 -12.99
N ILE A 18 28.04 9.69 -13.91
CA ILE A 18 27.51 8.97 -15.09
C ILE A 18 26.69 7.75 -14.65
N VAL A 19 27.24 6.96 -13.73
CA VAL A 19 26.60 5.73 -13.26
C VAL A 19 25.34 6.04 -12.44
N GLU A 20 25.37 7.06 -11.59
CA GLU A 20 24.23 7.52 -10.78
C GLU A 20 23.09 8.00 -11.69
N SER A 21 23.39 8.84 -12.68
CA SER A 21 22.40 9.30 -13.67
C SER A 21 21.71 8.16 -14.41
N LEU A 22 22.44 7.10 -14.75
CA LEU A 22 21.88 5.90 -15.38
C LEU A 22 21.11 5.00 -14.41
N GLY A 23 21.57 4.93 -13.16
CA GLY A 23 20.95 4.18 -12.08
C GLY A 23 19.58 4.72 -11.67
N ASP A 24 19.45 6.05 -11.60
CA ASP A 24 18.19 6.72 -11.26
C ASP A 24 17.10 6.54 -12.31
N GLN A 25 17.48 6.27 -13.55
CA GLN A 25 16.57 5.95 -14.64
C GLN A 25 16.19 4.45 -14.70
N GLU A 26 16.60 3.65 -13.71
CA GLU A 26 16.41 2.19 -13.63
C GLU A 26 16.92 1.43 -14.88
N ARG A 27 17.94 1.95 -15.58
CA ARG A 27 18.48 1.37 -16.83
C ARG A 27 19.52 0.27 -16.59
N ILE A 28 19.09 -0.85 -15.99
CA ILE A 28 19.98 -1.98 -15.63
C ILE A 28 20.82 -2.47 -16.84
N SER A 29 20.25 -2.52 -18.05
CA SER A 29 20.98 -2.94 -19.26
C SER A 29 22.16 -2.02 -19.61
N SER A 30 22.02 -0.72 -19.37
CA SER A 30 23.08 0.26 -19.59
C SER A 30 24.19 0.10 -18.55
N LEU A 31 23.84 -0.12 -17.28
CA LEU A 31 24.80 -0.40 -16.21
C LEU A 31 25.59 -1.70 -16.46
N LEU A 32 24.93 -2.74 -16.98
CA LEU A 32 25.60 -3.98 -17.39
C LEU A 32 26.57 -3.75 -18.55
N SER A 33 26.19 -2.90 -19.51
CA SER A 33 27.04 -2.52 -20.64
C SER A 33 28.26 -1.70 -20.18
N LEU A 34 28.10 -0.85 -19.16
CA LEU A 34 29.23 -0.14 -18.54
C LEU A 34 30.17 -1.10 -17.82
N CYS A 35 29.64 -2.08 -17.09
CA CYS A 35 30.45 -3.12 -16.43
C CYS A 35 31.32 -3.89 -17.42
N SER A 36 30.84 -4.15 -18.64
CA SER A 36 31.61 -4.86 -19.67
C SER A 36 32.60 -3.97 -20.41
N THR A 37 32.40 -2.65 -20.40
CA THR A 37 33.25 -1.69 -21.12
C THR A 37 34.59 -1.46 -20.41
N ALA A 38 34.59 -1.22 -19.09
CA ALA A 38 35.81 -1.03 -18.33
C ALA A 38 35.68 -1.40 -16.84
N ARG A 39 36.78 -1.86 -16.23
CA ARG A 39 36.83 -2.30 -14.82
C ARG A 39 36.42 -1.22 -13.82
N TRP A 40 36.71 0.04 -14.13
CA TRP A 40 36.45 1.20 -13.27
C TRP A 40 34.95 1.43 -13.05
N PHE A 41 34.10 1.05 -14.01
CA PHE A 41 32.65 1.15 -13.87
C PHE A 41 32.04 0.04 -13.01
N VAL A 42 32.75 -1.07 -12.79
CA VAL A 42 32.17 -2.30 -12.24
C VAL A 42 31.64 -2.07 -10.83
N ASN A 43 32.41 -1.47 -9.92
CA ASN A 43 32.00 -1.28 -8.53
C ASN A 43 30.79 -0.34 -8.43
N CYS A 44 30.89 0.86 -9.01
CA CYS A 44 29.80 1.84 -9.03
C CYS A 44 28.54 1.23 -9.66
N SER A 45 28.67 0.59 -10.83
CA SER A 45 27.51 -0.01 -11.51
C SER A 45 26.90 -1.16 -10.72
N GLN A 46 27.71 -2.02 -10.09
CA GLN A 46 27.22 -3.13 -9.26
C GLN A 46 26.41 -2.62 -8.06
N ARG A 47 26.84 -1.53 -7.43
CA ARG A 47 26.08 -0.90 -6.33
C ARG A 47 24.67 -0.53 -6.78
N HIS A 48 24.51 0.09 -7.94
CA HIS A 48 23.19 0.44 -8.48
C HIS A 48 22.39 -0.78 -8.96
N ILE A 49 23.04 -1.76 -9.61
CA ILE A 49 22.41 -2.99 -10.08
C ILE A 49 21.80 -3.79 -8.90
N PHE A 50 22.53 -3.89 -7.78
CA PHE A 50 22.11 -4.67 -6.61
C PHE A 50 21.40 -3.85 -5.54
N ARG A 51 21.15 -2.56 -5.78
CA ARG A 51 20.46 -1.66 -4.84
C ARG A 51 19.07 -2.16 -4.43
N LYS A 52 18.31 -2.67 -5.40
CA LYS A 52 16.94 -3.17 -5.24
C LYS A 52 16.86 -4.62 -5.67
N VAL A 53 16.68 -5.52 -4.71
CA VAL A 53 16.63 -6.96 -4.95
C VAL A 53 15.24 -7.49 -4.62
N THR A 54 14.67 -8.25 -5.56
CA THR A 54 13.46 -9.04 -5.32
C THR A 54 13.83 -10.52 -5.34
N LEU A 55 13.67 -11.18 -4.19
CA LEU A 55 13.84 -12.62 -4.07
C LEU A 55 12.48 -13.29 -4.21
N HIS A 56 12.24 -13.84 -5.40
CA HIS A 56 11.08 -14.69 -5.63
C HIS A 56 11.36 -16.09 -5.12
N HIS A 57 10.36 -16.70 -4.51
CA HIS A 57 10.32 -18.13 -4.29
C HIS A 57 9.42 -18.77 -5.37
N PRO A 58 9.63 -20.05 -5.76
CA PRO A 58 8.83 -20.76 -6.74
C PRO A 58 7.37 -20.73 -6.31
N VAL A 59 6.51 -20.30 -7.23
CA VAL A 59 5.07 -20.22 -7.00
C VAL A 59 4.52 -21.61 -6.76
N SER A 60 3.52 -21.68 -5.89
CA SER A 60 2.75 -22.89 -5.67
C SER A 60 2.18 -23.42 -6.98
N ARG A 61 2.21 -24.75 -7.16
CA ARG A 61 1.66 -25.44 -8.36
C ARG A 61 0.18 -25.12 -8.62
N ALA A 62 -0.52 -24.52 -7.67
CA ALA A 62 -1.94 -24.18 -7.74
C ALA A 62 -2.30 -23.07 -8.76
N LYS A 63 -1.33 -22.34 -9.34
CA LYS A 63 -1.61 -21.30 -10.37
C LYS A 63 -0.77 -21.49 -11.64
N PRO A 64 -1.23 -22.30 -12.61
CA PRO A 64 -0.44 -22.62 -13.80
C PRO A 64 -0.21 -21.45 -14.78
N GLY A 65 -1.06 -20.43 -14.80
CA GLY A 65 -1.00 -19.33 -15.78
C GLY A 65 0.17 -18.35 -15.61
N THR A 66 0.73 -18.20 -14.41
CA THR A 66 1.82 -17.26 -14.09
C THR A 66 3.19 -17.95 -13.93
N LEU A 67 3.27 -19.25 -14.26
CA LEU A 67 4.43 -20.09 -13.98
C LEU A 67 5.75 -19.59 -14.60
N ARG A 68 5.77 -19.17 -15.87
CA ARG A 68 7.06 -18.88 -16.56
C ARG A 68 7.80 -17.68 -15.98
N VAL A 69 7.15 -16.53 -15.89
CA VAL A 69 7.77 -15.29 -15.37
C VAL A 69 8.25 -15.48 -13.92
N HIS A 70 7.46 -16.17 -13.10
CA HIS A 70 7.86 -16.45 -11.73
C HIS A 70 8.99 -17.47 -11.60
N LEU A 71 9.04 -18.49 -12.45
CA LEU A 71 10.15 -19.46 -12.48
C LEU A 71 11.46 -18.79 -12.86
N ASP A 72 11.44 -17.86 -13.83
CA ASP A 72 12.63 -17.08 -14.20
C ASP A 72 13.07 -16.15 -13.06
N GLY A 73 12.11 -15.49 -12.40
CA GLY A 73 12.37 -14.69 -11.19
C GLY A 73 13.00 -15.52 -10.07
N TYR A 74 12.50 -16.73 -9.84
CA TYR A 74 13.06 -17.63 -8.83
C TYR A 74 14.48 -18.09 -9.18
N ARG A 75 14.71 -18.52 -10.43
CA ARG A 75 16.05 -18.93 -10.89
C ARG A 75 17.07 -17.82 -10.68
N LYS A 76 16.68 -16.57 -11.00
CA LYS A 76 17.51 -15.38 -10.74
C LYS A 76 17.74 -15.15 -9.24
N ALA A 77 16.71 -15.30 -8.41
CA ALA A 77 16.83 -15.17 -6.95
C ALA A 77 17.81 -16.20 -6.35
N ILE A 78 17.74 -17.47 -6.77
CA ILE A 78 18.68 -18.51 -6.32
C ILE A 78 20.09 -18.25 -6.83
N LEU A 79 20.23 -17.84 -8.09
CA LEU A 79 21.55 -17.49 -8.64
C LEU A 79 22.17 -16.33 -7.85
N PHE A 80 21.37 -15.32 -7.52
CA PHE A 80 21.81 -14.21 -6.67
C PHE A 80 22.20 -14.69 -5.27
N ALA A 81 21.38 -15.50 -4.59
CA ALA A 81 21.69 -16.04 -3.27
C ALA A 81 23.01 -16.87 -3.28
N LYS A 82 23.20 -17.72 -4.29
CA LYS A 82 24.45 -18.47 -4.50
C LYS A 82 25.63 -17.53 -4.79
N THR A 83 25.40 -16.42 -5.47
CA THR A 83 26.43 -15.41 -5.74
C THR A 83 26.80 -14.65 -4.47
N VAL A 84 25.84 -14.20 -3.66
CA VAL A 84 26.06 -13.57 -2.35
C VAL A 84 26.81 -14.51 -1.41
N LYS A 85 26.51 -15.81 -1.46
CA LYS A 85 27.25 -16.82 -0.69
C LYS A 85 28.75 -16.82 -1.04
N ARG A 86 29.08 -16.71 -2.33
CA ARG A 86 30.46 -16.67 -2.85
C ARG A 86 31.12 -15.29 -2.74
N ARG A 87 30.32 -14.22 -2.81
CA ARG A 87 30.71 -12.81 -2.81
C ARG A 87 29.82 -12.02 -1.83
N PRO A 88 30.12 -12.10 -0.52
CA PRO A 88 29.33 -11.47 0.52
C PRO A 88 29.26 -9.94 0.38
N ASP A 89 30.26 -9.32 -0.23
CA ASP A 89 30.35 -7.89 -0.53
C ASP A 89 29.12 -7.37 -1.29
N LEU A 90 28.55 -8.18 -2.18
CA LEU A 90 27.37 -7.80 -2.95
C LEU A 90 26.11 -7.60 -2.08
N ALA A 91 26.03 -8.28 -0.93
CA ALA A 91 24.91 -8.14 -0.02
C ALA A 91 24.86 -6.75 0.64
N LEU A 92 26.02 -6.08 0.74
CA LEU A 92 26.14 -4.73 1.30
C LEU A 92 25.55 -3.65 0.37
N TYR A 93 25.37 -3.95 -0.91
CA TYR A 93 24.74 -3.03 -1.85
C TYR A 93 23.21 -3.05 -1.77
N VAL A 94 22.61 -4.05 -1.12
CA VAL A 94 21.15 -4.19 -1.06
C VAL A 94 20.56 -3.21 -0.06
N GLU A 95 19.89 -2.18 -0.58
CA GLU A 95 19.19 -1.16 0.21
C GLU A 95 17.68 -1.43 0.28
N GLN A 96 17.10 -1.97 -0.80
CA GLN A 96 15.68 -2.31 -0.89
C GLN A 96 15.53 -3.81 -1.16
N LEU A 97 14.90 -4.51 -0.23
CA LEU A 97 14.68 -5.95 -0.33
C LEU A 97 13.19 -6.25 -0.37
N VAL A 98 12.78 -6.99 -1.40
CA VAL A 98 11.44 -7.58 -1.49
C VAL A 98 11.60 -9.10 -1.45
N TYR A 99 10.98 -9.76 -0.47
CA TYR A 99 11.05 -11.21 -0.33
C TYR A 99 9.68 -11.79 -0.01
N TRP A 100 9.24 -12.77 -0.80
CA TRP A 100 7.96 -13.42 -0.61
C TRP A 100 8.14 -14.89 -0.26
N MET A 101 7.60 -15.31 0.88
CA MET A 101 7.46 -16.71 1.23
C MET A 101 6.25 -17.29 0.49
N PRO A 102 6.36 -18.45 -0.18
CA PRO A 102 5.18 -19.12 -0.69
C PRO A 102 4.35 -19.64 0.47
N SER A 103 3.05 -19.46 0.37
CA SER A 103 2.06 -20.12 1.22
C SER A 103 2.19 -21.65 1.25
N ASP A 104 2.68 -22.30 0.19
CA ASP A 104 2.87 -23.76 0.15
C ASP A 104 4.21 -24.25 0.70
N ALA A 105 5.21 -23.36 0.84
CA ALA A 105 6.49 -23.68 1.48
C ALA A 105 6.32 -24.02 2.97
N MET A 106 5.16 -23.69 3.55
CA MET A 106 4.79 -24.13 4.88
C MET A 106 4.81 -25.65 5.05
N TRP A 107 4.62 -26.41 3.97
CA TRP A 107 4.45 -27.86 4.02
C TRP A 107 5.65 -28.65 3.49
N LYS A 108 6.57 -28.00 2.74
CA LYS A 108 7.71 -28.67 2.09
C LYS A 108 8.95 -27.79 2.08
N THR A 109 9.97 -28.19 2.84
CA THR A 109 11.31 -27.60 2.77
C THR A 109 11.95 -27.94 1.42
N ARG A 110 12.48 -26.93 0.73
CA ARG A 110 13.28 -27.11 -0.49
C ARG A 110 14.77 -27.02 -0.16
N GLU A 111 15.60 -27.74 -0.92
CA GLU A 111 17.05 -27.78 -0.73
C GLU A 111 17.73 -26.40 -0.88
N ASP A 112 17.21 -25.53 -1.75
CA ASP A 112 17.77 -24.19 -1.95
C ASP A 112 17.36 -23.19 -0.84
N PHE A 113 16.41 -23.54 0.04
CA PHE A 113 15.86 -22.62 1.04
C PHE A 113 16.89 -22.11 2.06
N PRO A 114 17.78 -22.95 2.64
CA PRO A 114 18.84 -22.48 3.52
C PRO A 114 19.81 -21.51 2.84
N ILE A 115 20.06 -21.66 1.54
CA ILE A 115 20.94 -20.77 0.77
C ILE A 115 20.33 -19.36 0.70
N VAL A 116 19.01 -19.27 0.54
CA VAL A 116 18.30 -17.98 0.52
C VAL A 116 18.34 -17.32 1.89
N LEU A 117 18.08 -18.06 2.97
CA LEU A 117 18.15 -17.52 4.33
C LEU A 117 19.56 -17.03 4.68
N GLU A 118 20.60 -17.80 4.34
CA GLU A 118 22.00 -17.39 4.53
C GLU A 118 22.34 -16.11 3.76
N ALA A 119 21.82 -15.96 2.53
CA ALA A 119 22.02 -14.74 1.76
C ALA A 119 21.31 -13.54 2.39
N LEU A 120 20.09 -13.72 2.89
CA LEU A 120 19.31 -12.69 3.59
C LEU A 120 20.04 -12.18 4.83
N GLU A 121 20.60 -13.09 5.63
CA GLU A 121 21.38 -12.75 6.82
C GLU A 121 22.58 -11.84 6.50
N ARG A 122 23.14 -11.90 5.29
CA ARG A 122 24.27 -11.06 4.88
C ARG A 122 23.88 -9.64 4.44
N MET A 123 22.60 -9.36 4.18
CA MET A 123 22.14 -8.06 3.64
C MET A 123 21.97 -6.99 4.73
N SER A 124 23.07 -6.52 5.33
CA SER A 124 23.03 -5.64 6.52
C SER A 124 22.52 -4.22 6.24
N ASN A 125 22.55 -3.77 4.99
CA ASN A 125 22.27 -2.39 4.61
C ASN A 125 20.83 -2.15 4.12
N VAL A 126 19.94 -3.13 4.36
CA VAL A 126 18.52 -3.02 3.97
C VAL A 126 17.85 -1.90 4.76
N SER A 127 17.42 -0.86 4.05
CA SER A 127 16.66 0.27 4.59
C SER A 127 15.16 0.12 4.39
N THR A 128 14.76 -0.50 3.27
CA THR A 128 13.37 -0.82 2.94
C THR A 128 13.20 -2.32 2.81
N LEU A 129 12.42 -2.92 3.70
CA LEU A 129 12.09 -4.34 3.66
C LEU A 129 10.61 -4.54 3.32
N THR A 130 10.33 -5.28 2.25
CA THR A 130 9.00 -5.81 1.96
C THR A 130 9.02 -7.31 2.13
N THR A 131 8.19 -7.83 3.03
CA THR A 131 8.13 -9.27 3.30
C THR A 131 6.72 -9.75 3.58
N GLY A 132 6.49 -11.04 3.36
CA GLY A 132 5.17 -11.60 3.51
C GLY A 132 4.96 -12.95 2.85
N PHE A 133 3.70 -13.36 2.83
CA PHE A 133 3.27 -14.52 2.03
C PHE A 133 2.75 -14.07 0.67
N ASP A 134 3.08 -14.85 -0.37
CA ASP A 134 2.68 -14.62 -1.77
C ASP A 134 1.16 -14.61 -1.96
N GLN A 135 0.45 -15.32 -1.09
CA GLN A 135 -0.99 -15.46 -1.08
C GLN A 135 -1.53 -15.23 0.32
N TYR A 136 -2.79 -14.87 0.34
CA TYR A 136 -3.56 -14.78 1.55
C TYR A 136 -3.82 -16.18 2.13
N ILE A 137 -3.47 -16.41 3.40
CA ILE A 137 -3.57 -17.72 4.07
C ILE A 137 -4.73 -17.69 5.06
N LEU A 138 -5.92 -18.17 4.67
CA LEU A 138 -7.14 -18.11 5.49
C LEU A 138 -7.01 -18.78 6.87
N VAL A 139 -6.19 -19.83 6.97
CA VAL A 139 -6.00 -20.59 8.19
C VAL A 139 -4.50 -20.76 8.40
N PRO A 140 -3.91 -20.20 9.48
CA PRO A 140 -2.51 -20.42 9.76
C PRO A 140 -2.25 -21.93 9.87
N PRO A 141 -1.16 -22.44 9.28
CA PRO A 141 -0.81 -23.84 9.45
C PRO A 141 -0.65 -24.13 10.94
N ARG A 142 -1.10 -25.31 11.39
CA ARG A 142 -0.87 -25.71 12.78
C ARG A 142 0.65 -25.68 13.06
N PRO A 143 1.11 -25.26 14.24
CA PRO A 143 2.53 -25.12 14.59
C PRO A 143 3.39 -26.39 14.42
N GLN A 144 2.77 -27.53 14.14
CA GLN A 144 3.40 -28.85 14.09
C GLN A 144 4.19 -29.12 12.80
N SER A 145 4.15 -28.23 11.80
CA SER A 145 4.80 -28.47 10.51
C SER A 145 5.71 -27.32 10.09
N GLY A 146 7.03 -27.52 10.25
CA GLY A 146 8.06 -26.88 9.42
C GLY A 146 9.13 -26.12 10.18
N GLN A 147 10.26 -26.77 10.49
CA GLN A 147 11.51 -26.11 10.91
C GLN A 147 11.88 -24.92 10.00
N SER A 148 11.53 -24.99 8.71
CA SER A 148 11.74 -23.94 7.71
C SER A 148 10.96 -22.66 7.99
N ILE A 149 9.73 -22.75 8.49
CA ILE A 149 8.92 -21.57 8.83
C ILE A 149 9.55 -20.86 10.03
N ALA A 150 9.96 -21.63 11.05
CA ALA A 150 10.63 -21.09 12.22
C ALA A 150 11.96 -20.40 11.82
N ALA A 151 12.80 -21.08 11.02
CA ALA A 151 14.06 -20.50 10.52
C ALA A 151 13.82 -19.21 9.73
N TRP A 152 12.75 -19.17 8.93
CA TRP A 152 12.37 -17.94 8.22
C TRP A 152 11.94 -16.83 9.16
N TYR A 153 11.02 -17.08 10.10
CA TYR A 153 10.61 -16.07 11.06
C TYR A 153 11.80 -15.52 11.83
N THR A 154 12.73 -16.38 12.26
CA THR A 154 13.98 -15.95 12.90
C THR A 154 14.82 -15.06 11.99
N THR A 155 14.97 -15.42 10.72
CA THR A 155 15.72 -14.63 9.72
C THR A 155 15.05 -13.28 9.44
N ILE A 156 13.72 -13.26 9.30
CA ILE A 156 12.96 -12.03 9.06
C ILE A 156 12.97 -11.15 10.29
N ALA A 157 12.85 -11.70 11.49
CA ALA A 157 12.96 -10.97 12.74
C ALA A 157 14.34 -10.30 12.86
N SER A 158 15.42 -11.04 12.58
CA SER A 158 16.78 -10.49 12.65
C SER A 158 17.02 -9.40 11.59
N LEU A 159 16.36 -9.48 10.43
CA LEU A 159 16.37 -8.42 9.41
C LEU A 159 15.61 -7.17 9.88
N ILE A 160 14.39 -7.34 10.39
CA ILE A 160 13.54 -6.24 10.88
C ILE A 160 14.25 -5.45 11.99
N GLN A 161 14.93 -6.15 12.89
CA GLN A 161 15.61 -5.55 14.05
C GLN A 161 16.90 -4.81 13.71
N ARG A 162 17.31 -4.77 12.43
CA ARG A 162 18.51 -4.05 12.02
C ARG A 162 18.31 -2.54 12.19
N PRO A 163 19.35 -1.82 12.64
CA PRO A 163 19.27 -0.36 12.77
C PRO A 163 19.19 0.36 11.43
N THR A 164 19.40 -0.32 10.30
CA THR A 164 19.30 0.26 8.96
C THR A 164 17.86 0.31 8.45
N VAL A 165 16.97 -0.55 8.94
CA VAL A 165 15.58 -0.64 8.44
C VAL A 165 14.77 0.55 8.94
N THR A 166 14.39 1.41 8.00
CA THR A 166 13.56 2.60 8.26
C THR A 166 12.14 2.44 7.75
N ARG A 167 11.93 1.58 6.75
CA ARG A 167 10.62 1.27 6.16
C ARG A 167 10.38 -0.23 6.10
N LEU A 168 9.27 -0.67 6.67
CA LEU A 168 8.84 -2.05 6.67
C LEU A 168 7.45 -2.20 6.04
N ILE A 169 7.34 -3.05 5.04
CA ILE A 169 6.09 -3.41 4.38
C ILE A 169 5.82 -4.89 4.63
N LEU A 170 4.77 -5.16 5.38
CA LEU A 170 4.31 -6.49 5.73
C LEU A 170 3.08 -6.82 4.90
N ARG A 171 3.05 -7.99 4.26
CA ARG A 171 1.83 -8.47 3.61
C ARG A 171 1.55 -9.91 3.99
N ASN A 172 0.28 -10.28 4.15
CA ASN A 172 0.02 -11.72 4.21
C ASN A 172 0.29 -12.35 5.58
N LEU A 173 0.83 -11.61 6.56
CA LEU A 173 1.42 -12.20 7.76
C LEU A 173 0.37 -12.44 8.85
N PHE A 174 0.47 -13.60 9.50
CA PHE A 174 -0.43 -13.97 10.59
C PHE A 174 0.36 -14.08 11.88
N LEU A 175 -0.17 -13.47 12.94
CA LEU A 175 0.39 -13.56 14.29
C LEU A 175 1.87 -13.17 14.33
N LEU A 176 2.25 -12.06 13.68
CA LEU A 176 3.61 -11.54 13.82
C LEU A 176 3.76 -10.94 15.22
N PRO A 177 4.68 -11.44 16.07
CA PRO A 177 4.87 -10.89 17.40
C PRO A 177 5.28 -9.41 17.34
N LEU A 178 4.53 -8.56 18.06
CA LEU A 178 4.76 -7.11 18.08
C LEU A 178 6.13 -6.75 18.68
N ASP A 179 6.69 -7.59 19.54
CA ASP A 179 8.00 -7.40 20.17
C ASP A 179 9.16 -7.43 19.15
N ILE A 180 8.97 -8.10 18.01
CA ILE A 180 9.95 -8.06 16.91
C ILE A 180 10.04 -6.65 16.35
N LEU A 181 8.89 -5.97 16.22
CA LEU A 181 8.84 -4.61 15.69
C LEU A 181 9.43 -3.62 16.69
N THR A 182 9.09 -3.72 17.99
CA THR A 182 9.60 -2.79 19.02
C THR A 182 11.12 -2.83 19.20
N LYS A 183 11.76 -3.91 18.76
CA LYS A 183 13.22 -4.07 18.72
C LYS A 183 13.88 -3.43 17.48
N ALA A 184 13.13 -2.78 16.58
CA ALA A 184 13.65 -2.09 15.40
C ALA A 184 13.83 -0.58 15.68
N PRO A 185 15.03 -0.11 16.08
CA PRO A 185 15.20 1.22 16.68
C PRO A 185 15.03 2.39 15.70
N GLN A 186 15.24 2.15 14.40
CA GLN A 186 15.17 3.19 13.36
C GLN A 186 13.92 3.06 12.48
N LEU A 187 12.99 2.17 12.83
CA LEU A 187 11.77 1.97 12.05
C LEU A 187 10.88 3.21 12.16
N GLN A 188 10.66 3.87 11.03
CA GLN A 188 9.85 5.10 10.93
C GLN A 188 8.55 4.88 10.16
N THR A 189 8.56 3.98 9.17
CA THR A 189 7.40 3.69 8.32
C THR A 189 7.03 2.22 8.43
N LEU A 190 5.80 1.93 8.83
CA LEU A 190 5.24 0.59 8.84
C LEU A 190 4.00 0.53 7.95
N GLU A 191 3.97 -0.37 6.99
CA GLU A 191 2.80 -0.64 6.17
C GLU A 191 2.40 -2.11 6.32
N ALA A 192 1.24 -2.37 6.92
CA ALA A 192 0.73 -3.70 7.20
C ALA A 192 -0.52 -3.98 6.36
N TYR A 193 -0.37 -4.84 5.36
CA TYR A 193 -1.44 -5.24 4.43
C TYR A 193 -1.91 -6.66 4.74
N SER A 194 -3.17 -6.83 5.12
CA SER A 194 -3.76 -8.10 5.54
C SER A 194 -2.87 -8.83 6.55
N THR A 195 -2.29 -8.08 7.49
CA THR A 195 -1.32 -8.57 8.47
C THR A 195 -1.90 -8.47 9.89
N GLN A 196 -1.74 -9.53 10.67
CA GLN A 196 -2.12 -9.58 12.08
C GLN A 196 -0.86 -9.52 12.96
N LEU A 197 -0.85 -8.58 13.90
CA LEU A 197 0.15 -8.42 14.94
C LEU A 197 -0.37 -9.02 16.24
N GLU A 198 0.46 -9.85 16.86
CA GLU A 198 0.17 -10.46 18.14
C GLU A 198 0.78 -9.63 19.27
N SER A 199 -0.06 -9.22 20.23
CA SER A 199 0.40 -8.51 21.42
C SER A 199 1.15 -9.46 22.34
N SER A 200 2.41 -9.14 22.65
CA SER A 200 3.15 -9.82 23.70
C SER A 200 2.94 -9.07 25.03
N PRO A 201 2.77 -9.75 26.18
CA PRO A 201 2.60 -9.12 27.49
C PRO A 201 3.87 -8.41 28.01
N SER A 202 4.91 -8.26 27.19
CA SER A 202 6.21 -7.75 27.61
C SER A 202 6.24 -6.22 27.73
N SER A 203 7.09 -5.73 28.64
CA SER A 203 7.39 -4.31 28.92
C SER A 203 8.23 -3.67 27.81
N ALA A 204 7.79 -3.77 26.55
CA ALA A 204 8.52 -3.22 25.43
C ALA A 204 8.47 -1.68 25.43
N THR A 205 9.58 -1.04 25.03
CA THR A 205 9.58 0.38 24.71
C THR A 205 8.75 0.61 23.46
N GLY A 206 7.91 1.65 23.47
CA GLY A 206 7.09 2.01 22.32
C GLY A 206 7.95 2.42 21.12
N LEU A 207 7.50 2.03 19.93
CA LEU A 207 8.05 2.50 18.67
C LEU A 207 7.85 4.00 18.49
N GLN A 208 8.70 4.62 17.67
CA GLN A 208 8.57 6.03 17.27
C GLN A 208 8.23 6.10 15.77
N LEU A 209 7.12 5.48 15.39
CA LEU A 209 6.66 5.51 14.00
C LEU A 209 6.24 6.93 13.62
N LYS A 210 6.63 7.34 12.41
CA LYS A 210 6.11 8.56 11.76
C LYS A 210 4.91 8.24 10.90
N THR A 211 4.98 7.12 10.18
CA THR A 211 3.98 6.71 9.20
C THR A 211 3.52 5.28 9.48
N LEU A 212 2.21 5.08 9.58
CA LEU A 212 1.59 3.77 9.74
C LEU A 212 0.49 3.61 8.70
N THR A 213 0.57 2.56 7.87
CA THR A 213 -0.50 2.17 6.96
C THR A 213 -1.03 0.81 7.35
N LEU A 214 -2.35 0.71 7.43
CA LEU A 214 -3.09 -0.44 7.91
C LEU A 214 -4.15 -0.76 6.88
N ASP A 215 -3.98 -1.83 6.13
CA ASP A 215 -4.91 -2.22 5.08
C ASP A 215 -5.23 -3.71 5.17
N GLY A 216 -6.41 -4.11 4.71
CA GLY A 216 -6.87 -5.49 4.67
C GLY A 216 -8.02 -5.82 5.64
N PRO A 217 -8.60 -7.02 5.48
CA PRO A 217 -9.84 -7.39 6.14
C PRO A 217 -9.68 -7.91 7.58
N TYR A 218 -8.49 -7.81 8.19
CA TYR A 218 -8.22 -8.29 9.56
C TYR A 218 -7.94 -7.13 10.50
N SER A 219 -8.36 -7.29 11.76
CA SER A 219 -7.89 -6.41 12.81
C SER A 219 -6.40 -6.65 13.01
N ILE A 220 -5.62 -5.58 12.97
CA ILE A 220 -4.17 -5.67 13.19
C ILE A 220 -3.87 -6.22 14.57
N PHE A 221 -4.74 -5.95 15.54
CA PHE A 221 -4.61 -6.48 16.88
C PHE A 221 -5.58 -7.63 17.06
N VAL A 222 -5.03 -8.81 17.28
CA VAL A 222 -5.76 -9.98 17.73
C VAL A 222 -5.55 -10.06 19.23
N GLY A 223 -6.61 -9.86 20.03
CA GLY A 223 -6.52 -9.95 21.49
C GLY A 223 -7.36 -8.91 22.24
N ARG A 224 -7.39 -9.03 23.57
CA ARG A 224 -8.04 -8.06 24.47
C ARG A 224 -7.21 -6.77 24.63
N ASP A 225 -5.92 -6.81 24.29
CA ASP A 225 -4.95 -5.74 24.57
C ASP A 225 -4.65 -4.85 23.34
N ALA A 226 -5.67 -4.60 22.51
CA ALA A 226 -5.53 -3.78 21.30
C ALA A 226 -5.03 -2.35 21.62
N GLU A 227 -5.47 -1.78 22.74
CA GLU A 227 -5.04 -0.46 23.20
C GLU A 227 -3.56 -0.43 23.58
N ASN A 228 -3.08 -1.40 24.38
CA ASN A 228 -1.66 -1.52 24.71
C ASN A 228 -0.80 -1.68 23.45
N SER A 229 -1.27 -2.48 22.50
CA SER A 229 -0.58 -2.69 21.23
C SER A 229 -0.46 -1.41 20.41
N CYS A 230 -1.49 -0.56 20.43
CA CYS A 230 -1.45 0.76 19.83
C CYS A 230 -0.42 1.68 20.53
N HIS A 231 -0.34 1.66 21.85
CA HIS A 231 0.69 2.42 22.56
C HIS A 231 2.10 1.97 22.20
N LEU A 232 2.31 0.66 22.04
CA LEU A 232 3.59 0.10 21.61
C LEU A 232 3.97 0.48 20.18
N LEU A 233 3.01 0.84 19.32
CA LEU A 233 3.28 1.37 17.98
C LEU A 233 3.60 2.88 17.97
N GLY A 234 3.54 3.57 19.12
CA GLY A 234 3.80 5.00 19.18
C GLY A 234 2.71 5.86 18.57
N LEU A 235 1.46 5.38 18.53
CA LEU A 235 0.36 6.12 17.88
C LEU A 235 0.17 7.57 18.35
N PRO A 236 0.37 7.94 19.63
CA PRO A 236 0.20 9.34 20.04
C PRO A 236 1.09 10.36 19.29
N THR A 237 2.27 9.94 18.84
CA THR A 237 3.25 10.77 18.12
C THR A 237 3.23 10.56 16.59
N LEU A 238 2.31 9.73 16.09
CA LEU A 238 2.20 9.40 14.68
C LEU A 238 1.77 10.62 13.83
N VAL A 239 2.49 10.85 12.73
CA VAL A 239 2.28 11.99 11.83
C VAL A 239 1.35 11.62 10.68
N ASP A 240 1.54 10.44 10.10
CA ASP A 240 0.79 9.97 8.93
C ASP A 240 0.14 8.62 9.22
N LEU A 241 -1.18 8.54 9.01
CA LEU A 241 -1.95 7.32 9.22
C LEU A 241 -2.73 6.98 7.95
N GLY A 242 -2.49 5.79 7.41
CA GLY A 242 -3.37 5.15 6.44
C GLY A 242 -4.15 4.04 7.12
N ILE A 243 -5.47 4.01 7.00
CA ILE A 243 -6.30 2.94 7.53
C ILE A 243 -7.37 2.54 6.53
N SER A 244 -7.56 1.23 6.35
CA SER A 244 -8.62 0.68 5.53
C SER A 244 -9.69 0.07 6.42
N VAL A 245 -10.90 0.59 6.28
CA VAL A 245 -12.08 0.24 7.04
C VAL A 245 -12.99 -0.54 6.12
N GLY A 246 -12.86 -1.87 6.17
CA GLY A 246 -13.67 -2.79 5.40
C GLY A 246 -14.57 -3.63 6.28
N CYS A 247 -15.82 -3.76 5.83
CA CYS A 247 -16.89 -4.61 6.34
C CYS A 247 -17.62 -4.09 7.61
N PRO A 248 -18.95 -3.98 7.58
CA PRO A 248 -19.85 -3.47 8.64
C PRO A 248 -19.96 -4.27 9.94
N ARG A 249 -19.39 -5.49 10.02
CA ARG A 249 -19.36 -6.28 11.27
C ARG A 249 -18.19 -5.87 12.18
N LEU A 250 -17.60 -4.72 11.91
CA LEU A 250 -16.42 -4.23 12.61
C LEU A 250 -16.72 -4.07 14.10
N ASP A 251 -16.06 -4.91 14.87
CA ASP A 251 -15.59 -4.61 16.21
C ASP A 251 -14.89 -3.24 16.16
N ASP A 252 -15.33 -2.27 16.98
CA ASP A 252 -14.84 -0.89 17.07
C ASP A 252 -13.30 -0.79 17.14
N ARG A 253 -12.63 -1.90 17.47
CA ARG A 253 -11.20 -2.01 17.67
C ARG A 253 -10.34 -1.63 16.47
N ARG A 254 -10.83 -1.76 15.24
CA ARG A 254 -10.03 -1.32 14.07
C ARG A 254 -9.89 0.19 14.02
N LEU A 255 -10.81 0.94 14.64
CA LEU A 255 -10.76 2.39 14.68
C LEU A 255 -9.97 2.93 15.88
N TYR A 256 -9.49 2.07 16.79
CA TYR A 256 -8.63 2.48 17.91
C TYR A 256 -7.43 3.34 17.51
N PRO A 257 -6.74 3.09 16.38
CA PRO A 257 -5.66 3.96 15.97
C PRO A 257 -6.08 5.43 15.82
N LEU A 258 -7.29 5.69 15.32
CA LEU A 258 -7.82 7.05 15.15
C LEU A 258 -8.08 7.73 16.50
N ARG A 259 -8.52 6.98 17.51
CA ARG A 259 -8.78 7.49 18.87
C ARG A 259 -7.49 7.89 19.60
N LEU A 260 -6.36 7.27 19.27
CA LEU A 260 -5.10 7.42 20.00
C LEU A 260 -4.11 8.40 19.34
N CYS A 261 -4.19 8.60 18.02
CA CYS A 261 -3.33 9.54 17.31
C CYS A 261 -3.67 10.99 17.68
N ARG A 262 -2.76 11.74 18.31
CA ARG A 262 -3.01 13.11 18.78
C ARG A 262 -2.39 14.20 17.89
N THR A 263 -1.43 13.82 17.04
CA THR A 263 -0.57 14.75 16.29
C THR A 263 -0.66 14.54 14.78
N LEU A 264 -1.76 13.94 14.32
CA LEU A 264 -1.92 13.48 12.95
C LEU A 264 -1.93 14.66 11.97
N ARG A 265 -1.09 14.62 10.95
CA ARG A 265 -1.02 15.62 9.87
C ARG A 265 -1.64 15.12 8.58
N SER A 266 -1.49 13.83 8.28
CA SER A 266 -2.06 13.18 7.11
C SER A 266 -2.88 11.96 7.51
N LEU A 267 -4.10 11.87 6.99
CA LEU A 267 -5.00 10.74 7.20
C LEU A 267 -5.46 10.21 5.86
N THR A 268 -5.23 8.92 5.60
CA THR A 268 -5.87 8.19 4.50
C THR A 268 -6.87 7.20 5.07
N VAL A 269 -8.16 7.37 4.77
CA VAL A 269 -9.21 6.40 5.15
C VAL A 269 -9.68 5.69 3.90
N HIS A 270 -9.61 4.36 3.87
CA HIS A 270 -10.09 3.54 2.76
C HIS A 270 -11.33 2.75 3.16
N TYR A 271 -12.49 3.22 2.73
CA TYR A 271 -13.77 2.55 2.88
C TYR A 271 -13.90 1.45 1.83
N ILE A 272 -14.20 0.24 2.28
CA ILE A 272 -14.61 -0.86 1.39
C ILE A 272 -16.09 -1.05 1.61
N ASP A 273 -16.87 -0.49 0.70
CA ASP A 273 -18.34 -0.51 0.74
C ASP A 273 -18.85 -1.84 0.21
N ASP A 274 -19.63 -2.53 1.04
CA ASP A 274 -20.31 -3.77 0.72
C ASP A 274 -21.82 -3.53 0.93
N ILE A 275 -22.61 -3.74 -0.12
CA ILE A 275 -24.01 -3.32 -0.27
C ILE A 275 -24.91 -3.83 0.86
N PHE A 276 -24.49 -4.88 1.55
CA PHE A 276 -25.32 -5.56 2.54
C PHE A 276 -25.50 -4.84 3.86
N THR A 277 -24.92 -3.64 4.07
CA THR A 277 -25.01 -3.02 5.40
C THR A 277 -25.36 -1.55 5.46
N PRO A 278 -26.52 -1.24 6.07
CA PRO A 278 -27.05 0.11 6.08
C PRO A 278 -26.34 1.07 7.05
N THR A 279 -25.55 0.59 8.03
CA THR A 279 -25.09 1.40 9.18
C THR A 279 -23.56 1.38 9.39
N MET A 280 -22.78 1.84 8.41
CA MET A 280 -21.38 2.18 8.69
C MET A 280 -21.32 3.52 9.42
N ARG A 281 -20.73 3.53 10.63
CA ARG A 281 -20.28 4.77 11.29
C ARG A 281 -19.13 5.38 10.49
N CYS A 282 -19.02 6.70 10.49
CA CYS A 282 -17.88 7.35 9.85
C CYS A 282 -16.63 7.14 10.74
N PRO A 283 -15.53 6.55 10.23
CA PRO A 283 -14.25 6.47 10.93
C PRO A 283 -13.75 7.80 11.49
N LEU A 284 -14.09 8.92 10.84
CA LEU A 284 -13.68 10.25 11.30
C LEU A 284 -14.36 10.65 12.62
N ASP A 285 -15.51 10.05 12.97
CA ASP A 285 -16.15 10.25 14.29
C ASP A 285 -15.28 9.69 15.43
N GLU A 286 -14.38 8.75 15.11
CA GLU A 286 -13.45 8.13 16.06
C GLU A 286 -12.09 8.84 16.11
N LEU A 287 -11.92 9.93 15.35
CA LEU A 287 -10.68 10.69 15.35
C LEU A 287 -10.48 11.39 16.69
N ASN A 288 -9.27 11.29 17.26
CA ASN A 288 -8.93 12.01 18.47
C ASN A 288 -9.17 13.53 18.31
N PRO A 289 -9.81 14.20 19.28
CA PRO A 289 -10.07 15.64 19.18
C PRO A 289 -8.85 16.51 18.90
N SER A 290 -7.68 16.12 19.42
CA SER A 290 -6.42 16.85 19.21
C SER A 290 -5.98 16.82 17.74
N SER A 291 -6.27 15.72 17.03
CA SER A 291 -5.91 15.56 15.63
C SER A 291 -6.72 16.47 14.70
N PHE A 292 -7.92 16.94 15.10
CA PHE A 292 -8.67 17.93 14.30
C PHE A 292 -7.90 19.24 14.13
N LEU A 293 -7.03 19.59 15.10
CA LEU A 293 -6.22 20.81 15.08
C LEU A 293 -4.91 20.66 14.31
N THR A 294 -4.48 19.44 13.99
CA THR A 294 -3.20 19.17 13.31
C THR A 294 -3.38 18.61 11.90
N LEU A 295 -4.54 18.04 11.59
CA LEU A 295 -4.78 17.39 10.30
C LEU A 295 -4.80 18.42 9.17
N THR A 296 -3.89 18.23 8.22
CA THR A 296 -3.69 19.13 7.08
C THR A 296 -4.01 18.45 5.74
N HIS A 297 -3.93 17.12 5.70
CA HIS A 297 -4.22 16.34 4.49
C HIS A 297 -5.18 15.20 4.83
N LEU A 298 -6.27 15.10 4.08
CA LEU A 298 -7.24 14.02 4.21
C LEU A 298 -7.43 13.35 2.86
N THR A 299 -7.11 12.07 2.77
CA THR A 299 -7.43 11.25 1.61
C THR A 299 -8.52 10.26 2.00
N ILE A 300 -9.65 10.28 1.30
CA ILE A 300 -10.71 9.31 1.47
C ILE A 300 -10.76 8.46 0.22
N LYS A 301 -10.55 7.16 0.37
CA LYS A 301 -10.67 6.17 -0.69
C LYS A 301 -11.95 5.39 -0.46
N ILE A 302 -12.79 5.24 -1.46
CA ILE A 302 -14.02 4.47 -1.36
C ILE A 302 -13.98 3.42 -2.45
N THR A 303 -13.95 2.15 -2.10
CA THR A 303 -14.08 1.05 -3.06
C THR A 303 -15.48 0.52 -3.02
N HIS A 304 -16.23 0.78 -4.08
CA HIS A 304 -17.56 0.23 -4.28
C HIS A 304 -17.46 -1.16 -4.92
N LYS A 305 -17.88 -2.17 -4.16
CA LYS A 305 -18.16 -3.47 -4.73
C LYS A 305 -19.57 -3.44 -5.30
N ILE A 306 -19.67 -3.65 -6.60
CA ILE A 306 -20.98 -3.87 -7.21
C ILE A 306 -21.40 -5.29 -6.88
N THR A 307 -22.53 -5.42 -6.21
CA THR A 307 -23.19 -6.71 -6.02
C THR A 307 -24.43 -6.72 -6.92
N ALA A 308 -24.50 -7.70 -7.81
CA ALA A 308 -25.72 -7.93 -8.60
C ALA A 308 -26.80 -8.50 -7.67
N LEU A 309 -27.81 -7.69 -7.34
CA LEU A 309 -29.02 -8.15 -6.64
C LEU A 309 -30.12 -8.33 -7.69
N GLY A 310 -30.15 -9.51 -8.30
CA GLY A 310 -31.06 -9.81 -9.41
C GLY A 310 -30.70 -9.06 -10.70
N ASN A 311 -31.71 -8.51 -11.39
CA ASN A 311 -31.53 -7.73 -12.64
C ASN A 311 -31.21 -6.25 -12.39
N SER A 312 -31.05 -5.82 -11.14
CA SER A 312 -30.76 -4.43 -10.79
C SER A 312 -29.36 -4.30 -10.22
N LEU A 313 -28.64 -3.29 -10.71
CA LEU A 313 -27.34 -2.89 -10.22
C LEU A 313 -27.53 -1.71 -9.28
N TYR A 314 -27.28 -1.94 -8.00
CA TYR A 314 -27.30 -0.88 -7.00
C TYR A 314 -25.91 -0.28 -6.90
N ILE A 315 -25.74 0.89 -7.52
CA ILE A 315 -24.60 1.75 -7.24
C ILE A 315 -25.08 2.73 -6.19
N ASN A 316 -24.84 2.41 -4.92
CA ASN A 316 -25.10 3.33 -3.84
C ASN A 316 -23.77 3.81 -3.30
N PRO A 317 -23.19 4.89 -3.86
CA PRO A 317 -22.12 5.55 -3.17
C PRO A 317 -22.77 6.30 -2.02
N ARG A 318 -23.15 5.58 -0.95
CA ARG A 318 -23.27 6.19 0.36
C ARG A 318 -21.85 6.55 0.74
N ILE A 319 -21.43 7.69 0.21
CA ILE A 319 -20.32 8.42 0.77
C ILE A 319 -20.85 8.78 2.15
N TYR A 320 -20.49 8.04 3.20
CA TYR A 320 -20.96 8.26 4.58
C TYR A 320 -20.25 9.47 5.25
N LEU A 321 -19.55 10.28 4.46
CA LEU A 321 -18.98 11.58 4.85
C LEU A 321 -20.01 12.64 5.34
N PRO A 322 -21.22 12.78 4.76
CA PRO A 322 -22.22 13.80 5.09
C PRO A 322 -22.58 13.89 6.57
N ALA A 323 -22.84 12.75 7.20
CA ALA A 323 -23.36 12.71 8.58
C ALA A 323 -22.28 13.01 9.64
N CYS A 324 -21.03 13.22 9.21
CA CYS A 324 -19.89 13.30 10.10
C CYS A 324 -19.65 14.75 10.54
N GLY A 325 -20.17 15.11 11.72
CA GLY A 325 -19.84 16.38 12.37
C GLY A 325 -18.33 16.59 12.60
N ALA A 326 -17.53 15.53 12.50
CA ALA A 326 -16.07 15.58 12.60
C ALA A 326 -15.42 16.37 11.46
N LEU A 327 -15.98 16.35 10.24
CA LEU A 327 -15.43 17.11 9.11
C LEU A 327 -15.45 18.63 9.39
N ARG A 328 -16.48 19.13 10.07
CA ARG A 328 -16.61 20.54 10.47
C ARG A 328 -15.54 20.99 11.48
N GLN A 329 -14.87 20.05 12.13
CA GLN A 329 -13.82 20.35 13.12
C GLN A 329 -12.42 20.48 12.48
N LEU A 330 -12.26 20.12 11.19
CA LEU A 330 -10.98 20.10 10.47
C LEU A 330 -10.54 21.49 9.97
N SER A 331 -10.46 22.45 10.88
CA SER A 331 -10.13 23.86 10.58
C SER A 331 -8.75 24.10 9.95
N LYS A 332 -7.83 23.13 10.01
CA LYS A 332 -6.48 23.19 9.43
C LYS A 332 -6.31 22.42 8.13
N LEU A 333 -7.39 21.83 7.59
CA LEU A 333 -7.33 21.03 6.38
C LEU A 333 -6.94 21.87 5.15
N LYS A 334 -5.79 21.54 4.54
CA LYS A 334 -5.26 22.23 3.36
C LYS A 334 -5.59 21.49 2.07
N THR A 335 -5.57 20.17 2.13
CA THR A 335 -5.83 19.32 0.97
C THR A 335 -6.78 18.20 1.35
N MET A 336 -7.80 18.00 0.52
CA MET A 336 -8.72 16.87 0.64
C MET A 336 -8.85 16.15 -0.70
N VAL A 337 -8.57 14.85 -0.70
CA VAL A 337 -8.57 14.02 -1.90
C VAL A 337 -9.57 12.89 -1.72
N LEU A 338 -10.59 12.83 -2.56
CA LEU A 338 -11.57 11.77 -2.60
C LEU A 338 -11.28 10.85 -3.78
N HIS A 339 -10.87 9.61 -3.52
CA HIS A 339 -10.78 8.57 -4.53
C HIS A 339 -12.02 7.68 -4.48
N ILE A 340 -12.70 7.48 -5.60
CA ILE A 340 -13.83 6.57 -5.72
C ILE A 340 -13.43 5.47 -6.70
N TYR A 341 -13.21 4.26 -6.19
CA TYR A 341 -12.86 3.07 -6.95
C TYR A 341 -14.09 2.24 -7.23
N PHE A 342 -14.28 1.95 -8.50
CA PHE A 342 -15.31 1.09 -9.05
C PHE A 342 -14.63 -0.18 -9.59
N GLY A 343 -15.07 -1.35 -9.14
CA GLY A 343 -14.54 -2.64 -9.60
C GLY A 343 -13.46 -3.25 -8.69
N PRO A 344 -12.77 -4.31 -9.15
CA PRO A 344 -12.72 -4.79 -10.52
C PRO A 344 -14.03 -5.41 -11.02
N TYR A 345 -14.43 -5.10 -12.26
CA TYR A 345 -15.58 -5.72 -12.92
C TYR A 345 -15.19 -6.86 -13.85
N SER A 346 -15.86 -8.00 -13.69
CA SER A 346 -15.90 -9.08 -14.66
C SER A 346 -16.68 -8.67 -15.91
N ARG A 347 -16.46 -9.39 -17.02
CA ARG A 347 -17.21 -9.18 -18.27
C ARG A 347 -18.72 -9.33 -18.10
N ALA A 348 -19.16 -10.22 -17.20
CA ALA A 348 -20.58 -10.42 -16.91
C ALA A 348 -21.18 -9.21 -16.18
N GLU A 349 -20.47 -8.65 -15.21
CA GLU A 349 -20.89 -7.43 -14.50
C GLU A 349 -20.95 -6.22 -15.44
N LEU A 350 -19.97 -6.06 -16.33
CA LEU A 350 -20.00 -5.02 -17.36
C LEU A 350 -21.19 -5.16 -18.33
N ARG A 351 -21.57 -6.40 -18.70
CA ARG A 351 -22.76 -6.64 -19.54
C ARG A 351 -24.05 -6.23 -18.84
N LEU A 352 -24.15 -6.51 -17.54
CA LEU A 352 -25.30 -6.08 -16.73
C LEU A 352 -25.34 -4.55 -16.64
N LEU A 353 -24.19 -3.90 -16.46
CA LEU A 353 -24.06 -2.45 -16.39
C LEU A 353 -24.59 -1.75 -17.65
N GLY A 354 -24.20 -2.19 -18.86
CA GLY A 354 -24.71 -1.52 -20.07
C GLY A 354 -26.16 -1.80 -20.44
N ARG A 355 -26.85 -2.73 -19.75
CA ARG A 355 -28.27 -3.03 -19.99
C ARG A 355 -29.21 -2.40 -18.98
N THR A 356 -28.70 -1.98 -17.82
CA THR A 356 -29.52 -1.43 -16.75
C THR A 356 -29.58 0.09 -16.87
N SER A 357 -30.78 0.65 -16.76
CA SER A 357 -30.94 2.08 -16.52
C SER A 357 -30.39 2.39 -15.13
N TYR A 358 -29.35 3.22 -15.06
CA TYR A 358 -28.77 3.65 -13.80
C TYR A 358 -29.80 4.48 -13.04
N ARG A 359 -30.46 3.88 -12.06
CA ARG A 359 -31.03 4.64 -10.96
C ARG A 359 -29.92 4.74 -9.93
N LEU A 360 -29.31 5.92 -9.78
CA LEU A 360 -28.70 6.28 -8.51
C LEU A 360 -29.81 6.05 -7.49
N GLY A 361 -29.71 4.95 -6.74
CA GLY A 361 -30.85 4.39 -6.01
C GLY A 361 -31.50 5.48 -5.18
N ASP A 362 -32.84 5.52 -5.17
CA ASP A 362 -33.70 6.55 -4.56
C ASP A 362 -33.04 7.13 -3.30
N TYR A 363 -32.23 8.16 -3.53
CA TYR A 363 -31.33 8.69 -2.53
C TYR A 363 -32.24 9.47 -1.61
N ASN A 364 -32.27 9.13 -0.32
CA ASN A 364 -33.05 9.90 0.63
C ASN A 364 -32.60 11.37 0.52
N PRO A 365 -33.48 12.31 0.11
CA PRO A 365 -33.10 13.70 -0.13
C PRO A 365 -32.41 14.34 1.07
N SER A 366 -32.71 13.88 2.29
CA SER A 366 -32.06 14.36 3.50
C SER A 366 -30.56 14.03 3.56
N GLN A 367 -30.13 12.85 3.10
CA GLN A 367 -28.71 12.46 3.09
C GLN A 367 -27.90 13.23 2.03
N ARG A 368 -28.58 13.73 0.98
CA ARG A 368 -27.96 14.56 -0.06
C ARG A 368 -27.59 15.95 0.47
N ALA A 369 -28.36 16.49 1.41
CA ALA A 369 -28.13 17.82 1.97
C ALA A 369 -26.86 17.89 2.84
N ASP A 370 -26.57 16.83 3.62
CA ASP A 370 -25.57 16.93 4.70
C ASP A 370 -24.10 17.12 4.22
N MET A 371 -23.65 16.44 3.14
CA MET A 371 -22.26 16.59 2.64
C MET A 371 -22.13 17.86 1.83
N TYR A 372 -23.19 18.20 1.11
CA TYR A 372 -23.32 19.49 0.46
C TYR A 372 -23.12 20.60 1.48
N ASP A 373 -23.84 20.58 2.61
CA ASP A 373 -23.75 21.61 3.64
C ASP A 373 -22.35 21.72 4.24
N VAL A 374 -21.68 20.58 4.48
CA VAL A 374 -20.33 20.57 5.05
C VAL A 374 -19.28 21.10 4.07
N VAL A 375 -19.31 20.65 2.81
CA VAL A 375 -18.29 21.00 1.81
C VAL A 375 -18.53 22.40 1.21
N SER A 376 -19.78 22.86 1.12
CA SER A 376 -20.13 24.19 0.61
C SER A 376 -19.92 25.31 1.65
N ASP A 377 -19.94 25.00 2.94
CA ASP A 377 -19.71 25.96 4.02
C ASP A 377 -18.21 26.30 4.14
N ARG A 378 -17.83 27.51 3.72
CA ARG A 378 -16.46 28.02 3.79
C ARG A 378 -15.93 28.11 5.23
N SER A 379 -16.82 28.22 6.21
CA SER A 379 -16.42 28.26 7.62
C SER A 379 -15.93 26.90 8.12
N THR A 380 -16.37 25.81 7.50
CA THR A 380 -15.90 24.43 7.75
C THR A 380 -14.41 24.27 7.44
N PHE A 381 -13.97 24.80 6.29
CA PHE A 381 -12.59 24.63 5.82
C PHE A 381 -11.92 25.97 5.42
N PRO A 382 -11.58 26.83 6.39
CA PRO A 382 -11.10 28.19 6.11
C PRO A 382 -9.74 28.24 5.40
N VAL A 383 -8.97 27.15 5.38
CA VAL A 383 -7.62 27.07 4.80
C VAL A 383 -7.48 26.03 3.69
N LEU A 384 -8.59 25.48 3.18
CA LEU A 384 -8.59 24.48 2.12
C LEU A 384 -8.13 25.10 0.80
N ARG A 385 -6.99 24.60 0.31
CA ARG A 385 -6.37 25.05 -0.94
C ARG A 385 -6.74 24.16 -2.11
N GLU A 386 -6.93 22.88 -1.84
CA GLU A 386 -7.09 21.86 -2.87
C GLU A 386 -8.15 20.84 -2.45
N PHE A 387 -9.13 20.64 -3.32
CA PHE A 387 -10.13 19.59 -3.21
C PHE A 387 -10.14 18.81 -4.52
N LEU A 388 -9.70 17.55 -4.44
CA LEU A 388 -9.60 16.66 -5.59
C LEU A 388 -10.61 15.54 -5.47
N VAL A 389 -11.32 15.25 -6.56
CA VAL A 389 -12.11 14.03 -6.67
C VAL A 389 -11.61 13.23 -7.86
N ASN A 390 -11.09 12.05 -7.53
CA ASN A 390 -10.53 11.10 -8.47
C ASN A 390 -11.46 9.91 -8.57
N ILE A 391 -12.06 9.70 -9.73
CA ILE A 391 -12.88 8.51 -9.99
C ILE A 391 -12.03 7.51 -10.76
N HIS A 392 -11.94 6.30 -10.23
CA HIS A 392 -11.15 5.18 -10.76
C HIS A 392 -12.10 4.06 -11.12
N ILE A 393 -12.10 3.63 -12.37
CA ILE A 393 -12.90 2.50 -12.82
C ILE A 393 -11.93 1.41 -13.26
N ARG A 394 -11.91 0.30 -12.52
CA ARG A 394 -11.04 -0.85 -12.79
C ARG A 394 -11.81 -1.94 -13.49
N SER A 395 -11.29 -2.37 -14.63
CA SER A 395 -11.83 -3.48 -15.40
C SER A 395 -10.90 -4.69 -15.30
N GLN A 396 -11.44 -5.90 -15.04
CA GLN A 396 -10.66 -7.15 -15.09
C GLN A 396 -10.43 -7.66 -16.51
N VAL A 397 -10.76 -6.84 -17.50
CA VAL A 397 -10.78 -7.21 -18.90
C VAL A 397 -9.35 -7.26 -19.43
N LEU A 398 -9.03 -8.35 -20.14
CA LEU A 398 -7.72 -8.55 -20.74
C LEU A 398 -7.41 -7.42 -21.73
N PRO A 399 -6.15 -6.96 -21.81
CA PRO A 399 -5.73 -6.01 -22.85
C PRO A 399 -6.16 -6.49 -24.24
N GLY A 400 -7.00 -5.72 -24.93
CA GLY A 400 -7.47 -6.01 -26.31
C GLY A 400 -8.96 -6.32 -26.48
N ASP A 401 -9.77 -6.40 -25.42
CA ASP A 401 -11.24 -6.53 -25.56
C ASP A 401 -11.89 -5.16 -25.78
N GLU A 402 -11.94 -4.72 -27.04
CA GLU A 402 -12.50 -3.42 -27.45
C GLU A 402 -13.96 -3.24 -27.02
N TRP A 403 -14.74 -4.34 -26.97
CA TRP A 403 -16.13 -4.30 -26.53
C TRP A 403 -16.23 -3.88 -25.06
N ALA A 404 -15.41 -4.47 -24.21
CA ALA A 404 -15.41 -4.15 -22.78
C ALA A 404 -14.87 -2.75 -22.50
N ARG A 405 -13.90 -2.27 -23.30
CA ARG A 405 -13.44 -0.87 -23.26
C ARG A 405 -14.58 0.09 -23.63
N GLY A 406 -15.27 -0.14 -24.74
CA GLY A 406 -16.40 0.70 -25.17
C GLY A 406 -17.56 0.72 -24.15
N MET A 407 -17.78 -0.39 -23.45
CA MET A 407 -18.76 -0.46 -22.36
C MET A 407 -18.32 0.31 -21.12
N ALA A 408 -17.04 0.21 -20.74
CA ALA A 408 -16.47 1.02 -19.66
C ALA A 408 -16.56 2.51 -20.00
N ASP A 409 -16.22 2.91 -21.22
CA ASP A 409 -16.34 4.30 -21.68
C ASP A 409 -17.78 4.81 -21.68
N ASN A 410 -18.74 3.97 -22.09
CA ASN A 410 -20.17 4.30 -22.02
C ASN A 410 -20.65 4.46 -20.57
N PHE A 411 -20.22 3.58 -19.67
CA PHE A 411 -20.49 3.70 -18.24
C PHE A 411 -19.87 4.99 -17.69
N CYS A 412 -18.60 5.27 -17.97
CA CYS A 412 -17.93 6.51 -17.59
C CYS A 412 -18.70 7.73 -18.06
N ARG A 413 -19.14 7.76 -19.33
CA ARG A 413 -19.92 8.88 -19.88
C ARG A 413 -21.28 9.03 -19.22
N GLY A 414 -22.02 7.93 -19.02
CA GLY A 414 -23.33 7.97 -18.36
C GLY A 414 -23.23 8.36 -16.88
N PHE A 415 -22.26 7.80 -16.17
CA PHE A 415 -21.97 8.12 -14.77
C PHE A 415 -21.52 9.57 -14.64
N LYS A 416 -20.59 10.01 -15.50
CA LYS A 416 -20.17 11.41 -15.57
C LYS A 416 -21.37 12.30 -15.87
N ALA A 417 -22.17 12.05 -16.90
CA ALA A 417 -23.36 12.86 -17.19
C ALA A 417 -24.41 12.87 -16.05
N ALA A 418 -24.46 11.84 -15.20
CA ALA A 418 -25.35 11.79 -14.04
C ALA A 418 -24.77 12.53 -12.82
N ILE A 419 -23.47 12.42 -12.58
CA ILE A 419 -22.76 12.98 -11.43
C ILE A 419 -22.32 14.42 -11.70
N GLU A 420 -21.92 14.72 -12.93
CA GLU A 420 -21.35 15.98 -13.36
C GLU A 420 -22.33 17.14 -13.18
N PRO A 421 -23.63 17.10 -13.50
CA PRO A 421 -24.55 18.18 -13.14
C PRO A 421 -24.70 18.33 -11.63
N ILE A 422 -24.77 17.19 -10.90
CA ILE A 422 -24.82 17.18 -9.43
C ILE A 422 -23.53 17.74 -8.84
N MET A 423 -22.39 17.65 -9.52
CA MET A 423 -21.11 18.11 -8.97
C MET A 423 -20.67 19.46 -9.52
N ILE A 424 -20.94 19.78 -10.80
CA ILE A 424 -20.63 21.05 -11.46
C ILE A 424 -21.48 22.17 -10.90
N ASP A 425 -22.80 22.00 -10.74
CA ASP A 425 -23.63 23.04 -10.11
C ASP A 425 -23.14 23.35 -8.68
N HIS A 426 -22.44 22.41 -8.04
CA HIS A 426 -21.92 22.54 -6.68
C HIS A 426 -20.44 22.92 -6.61
N VAL A 427 -19.68 22.75 -7.70
CA VAL A 427 -18.23 23.05 -7.79
C VAL A 427 -17.96 24.37 -8.49
N VAL A 428 -18.81 24.78 -9.43
CA VAL A 428 -18.76 26.12 -10.04
C VAL A 428 -18.85 27.19 -8.94
N ASP A 429 -19.60 26.92 -7.87
CA ASP A 429 -19.74 27.83 -6.73
C ASP A 429 -18.50 27.89 -5.83
N LEU A 430 -17.69 26.82 -5.79
CA LEU A 430 -16.41 26.77 -5.07
C LEU A 430 -15.23 27.30 -5.92
N GLY A 431 -15.21 27.00 -7.22
CA GLY A 431 -14.18 27.45 -8.17
C GLY A 431 -14.26 28.95 -8.48
N ALA A 432 -15.46 29.54 -8.48
CA ALA A 432 -15.64 30.99 -8.58
C ALA A 432 -15.08 31.77 -7.37
N ARG A 433 -14.67 31.09 -6.29
CA ARG A 433 -14.31 31.67 -4.99
C ARG A 433 -12.85 31.43 -4.56
N GLY A 434 -11.99 30.99 -5.48
CA GLY A 434 -10.52 31.13 -5.38
C GLY A 434 -9.69 29.87 -5.02
N SER A 435 -10.30 28.70 -4.81
CA SER A 435 -9.57 27.44 -4.64
C SER A 435 -9.71 26.58 -5.91
N PRO A 436 -8.61 26.11 -6.54
CA PRO A 436 -8.70 25.23 -7.70
C PRO A 436 -9.28 23.88 -7.26
N ILE A 437 -10.46 23.55 -7.79
CA ILE A 437 -11.02 22.20 -7.72
C ILE A 437 -10.70 21.52 -9.04
N GLN A 438 -10.02 20.37 -8.95
CA GLN A 438 -9.67 19.58 -10.12
C GLN A 438 -10.37 18.23 -10.06
N PHE A 439 -11.11 17.93 -11.13
CA PHE A 439 -11.67 16.61 -11.39
C PHE A 439 -10.72 15.85 -12.29
N VAL A 440 -10.29 14.68 -11.82
CA VAL A 440 -9.48 13.76 -12.62
C VAL A 440 -10.22 12.44 -12.73
N LEU A 441 -10.66 12.12 -13.95
CA LEU A 441 -11.19 10.80 -14.27
C LEU A 441 -10.02 9.94 -14.75
N ASN A 442 -9.72 8.87 -14.02
CA ASN A 442 -8.70 7.89 -14.40
C ASN A 442 -9.40 6.58 -14.79
N ILE A 443 -9.09 6.09 -15.98
CA ILE A 443 -9.60 4.82 -16.51
C ILE A 443 -8.40 3.87 -16.56
N ASP A 444 -8.42 2.85 -15.69
CA ASP A 444 -7.32 1.87 -15.48
C ASP A 444 -7.65 0.49 -16.08
#